data_AF-A0A524CW26-F1
#
_entry.id   AF-A0A524CW26-F1
#
_cell.length_a   1.000
_cell.length_b   1.000
_cell.length_c   1.000
_cell.angle_alpha   90.00
_cell.angle_beta   90.00
_cell.angle_gamma   90.00
#
_symmetry.space_group_name_H-M   'P 1'
#
loop_
_entity.id
_entity.type
_entity.pdbx_description
1 polymer ?
#
loop_
_entity_poly.entity_id
_entity_poly.type
_entity_poly.pdbx_seq_one_letter_code
_entity_poly.pdbx_strand_id
1 'polypeptide(L)'
;MTYAFLVYYRFHMMTPEQAGKAREFWAEFAKESWPEQLDIIGDYKHAWGSEWSGFLLIETEDPQSFFEFWPVFRDKTRWYIDNTRTIVSIKREARDWM
;
A
#
# COMPACT_ATOMS: atom_id res chain seq x y z
N MET A 1 -5.78 -1.99 -19.52
CA MET A 1 -6.65 -1.17 -18.65
C MET A 1 -6.00 -1.17 -17.28
N THR A 2 -5.50 -0.02 -16.84
CA THR A 2 -4.76 0.04 -15.58
C THR A 2 -5.72 0.19 -14.40
N TYR A 3 -5.60 -0.67 -13.41
CA TYR A 3 -6.28 -0.57 -12.13
C TYR A 3 -5.36 0.14 -11.14
N ALA A 4 -5.92 1.11 -10.42
CA ALA A 4 -5.25 1.81 -9.33
C ALA A 4 -5.82 1.35 -8.00
N PHE A 5 -4.94 0.97 -7.08
CA PHE A 5 -5.25 0.60 -5.71
C PHE A 5 -4.63 1.64 -4.78
N LEU A 6 -5.50 2.42 -4.12
CA LEU A 6 -5.11 3.35 -3.07
C LEU A 6 -5.33 2.68 -1.72
N VAL A 7 -4.23 2.30 -1.08
CA VAL A 7 -4.23 1.53 0.17
C VAL A 7 -3.83 2.47 1.30
N TYR A 8 -4.82 2.96 2.05
CA TYR A 8 -4.56 3.64 3.31
C TYR A 8 -4.13 2.64 4.38
N TYR A 9 -3.17 3.04 5.21
CA TYR A 9 -2.72 2.29 6.37
C TYR A 9 -2.67 3.17 7.61
N ARG A 10 -2.94 2.57 8.76
CA ARG A 10 -2.78 3.18 10.08
C ARG A 10 -1.82 2.35 10.89
N PHE A 11 -0.76 2.97 11.40
CA PHE A 11 0.19 2.31 12.29
C PHE A 11 -0.38 2.19 13.70
N HIS A 12 0.02 1.14 14.42
CA HIS A 12 -0.12 1.11 15.87
C HIS A 12 0.71 2.24 16.51
N MET A 13 0.34 2.64 17.73
CA MET A 13 1.26 3.43 18.55
C MET A 13 2.48 2.57 18.87
N MET A 14 3.63 3.00 18.35
CA MET A 14 4.89 2.28 18.44
C MET A 14 5.94 3.11 19.16
N THR A 15 6.84 2.44 19.88
CA THR A 15 8.07 3.06 20.37
C THR A 15 9.02 3.37 19.20
N PRO A 16 10.01 4.27 19.38
CA PRO A 16 11.01 4.54 18.35
C PRO A 16 11.76 3.29 17.86
N GLU A 17 12.02 2.32 18.75
CA GLU A 17 12.68 1.05 18.39
C GLU A 17 11.78 0.19 17.48
N GLN A 18 10.49 0.05 17.83
CA GLN A 18 9.52 -0.68 17.02
C GLN A 18 9.33 -0.02 15.65
N ALA A 19 9.29 1.31 15.60
CA ALA A 19 9.24 2.06 14.35
C ALA A 19 10.49 1.84 13.49
N GLY A 20 11.67 1.68 14.11
CA GLY A 20 12.91 1.30 13.42
C GLY A 20 12.78 -0.08 12.75
N LYS A 21 12.38 -1.10 13.52
CA LYS A 21 12.17 -2.46 13.00
C LYS A 21 11.12 -2.52 11.89
N ALA A 22 10.04 -1.75 12.01
CA ALA A 22 9.01 -1.68 10.99
C ALA A 22 9.53 -1.11 9.66
N ARG A 23 10.41 -0.10 9.72
CA ARG A 23 11.05 0.47 8.52
C ARG A 23 12.01 -0.51 7.85
N GLU A 24 12.83 -1.20 8.64
CA GLU A 24 13.76 -2.21 8.12
C GLU A 24 12.98 -3.34 7.45
N PHE A 25 11.96 -3.87 8.15
CA PHE A 25 11.06 -4.87 7.61
C PHE A 25 10.41 -4.43 6.29
N TRP A 26 9.89 -3.19 6.23
CA TRP A 26 9.27 -2.65 5.02
C TRP A 26 10.25 -2.62 3.84
N ALA A 27 11.48 -2.16 4.08
CA ALA A 27 12.50 -2.05 3.06
C ALA A 27 12.96 -3.41 2.51
N GLU A 28 13.00 -4.45 3.35
CA GLU A 28 13.29 -5.82 2.92
C GLU A 28 12.09 -6.44 2.18
N PHE A 29 10.89 -6.31 2.76
CA PHE A 29 9.67 -6.87 2.20
C PHE A 29 9.36 -6.31 0.80
N ALA A 30 9.52 -5.00 0.60
CA ALA A 30 9.30 -4.35 -0.70
C ALA A 30 10.30 -4.81 -1.77
N LYS A 31 11.47 -5.34 -1.40
CA LYS A 31 12.47 -5.86 -2.34
C LYS A 31 12.26 -7.34 -2.66
N GLU A 32 11.92 -8.15 -1.67
CA GLU A 32 11.93 -9.61 -1.81
C GLU A 32 10.58 -10.22 -2.10
N SER A 33 9.50 -9.62 -1.60
CA SER A 33 8.15 -10.21 -1.62
C SER A 33 7.18 -9.46 -2.52
N TRP A 34 7.61 -8.38 -3.16
CA TRP A 34 6.74 -7.58 -4.00
C TRP A 34 6.53 -8.24 -5.37
N PRO A 35 5.28 -8.44 -5.84
CA PRO A 35 5.02 -9.06 -7.13
C PRO A 35 5.46 -8.17 -8.29
N GLU A 36 6.06 -8.76 -9.33
CA GLU A 36 6.50 -8.04 -10.53
C GLU A 36 5.33 -7.39 -11.30
N GLN A 37 4.11 -7.91 -11.14
CA GLN A 37 2.90 -7.43 -11.81
C GLN A 37 2.25 -6.22 -11.11
N LEU A 38 2.75 -5.83 -9.93
CA LEU A 38 2.23 -4.71 -9.16
C LEU A 38 3.26 -3.58 -9.15
N ASP A 39 2.92 -2.45 -9.75
CA ASP A 39 3.78 -1.28 -9.75
C ASP A 39 3.47 -0.39 -8.55
N ILE A 40 4.46 -0.15 -7.68
CA ILE A 40 4.34 0.90 -6.66
C ILE A 40 4.58 2.24 -7.33
N ILE A 41 3.50 3.01 -7.54
CA ILE A 41 3.60 4.38 -8.06
C ILE A 41 4.11 5.33 -6.97
N GLY A 42 3.76 5.08 -5.71
CA GLY A 42 4.35 5.81 -4.60
C GLY A 42 3.89 5.34 -3.21
N ASP A 43 4.75 5.56 -2.23
CA ASP A 43 4.48 5.43 -0.81
C ASP A 43 4.45 6.82 -0.17
N TYR A 44 3.25 7.23 0.26
CA TYR A 44 2.98 8.58 0.73
C TYR A 44 2.84 8.57 2.24
N LYS A 45 3.86 9.11 2.90
CA LYS A 45 3.86 9.32 4.34
C LYS A 45 2.92 10.46 4.71
N HIS A 46 2.14 10.28 5.77
CA HIS A 46 1.21 11.26 6.34
C HIS A 46 0.03 11.59 5.42
N ALA A 47 -1.11 10.94 5.66
CA ALA A 47 -2.38 11.25 4.98
C ALA A 47 -3.12 12.39 5.69
N TRP A 48 -2.57 13.61 5.63
CA TRP A 48 -3.16 14.79 6.29
C TRP A 48 -4.61 15.03 5.86
N GLY A 49 -5.44 15.48 6.80
CA GLY A 49 -6.89 15.60 6.60
C GLY A 49 -7.65 14.28 6.75
N SER A 50 -6.98 13.20 7.19
CA SER A 50 -7.59 11.90 7.49
C SER A 50 -7.03 11.32 8.80
N GLU A 51 -7.62 10.22 9.26
CA GLU A 51 -7.15 9.43 10.41
C GLU A 51 -6.02 8.44 10.06
N TRP A 52 -5.61 8.39 8.78
CA TRP A 52 -4.64 7.42 8.29
C TRP A 52 -3.20 7.92 8.43
N SER A 53 -2.27 7.00 8.69
CA SER A 53 -0.86 7.32 8.84
C SER A 53 -0.20 7.64 7.49
N GLY A 54 -0.70 7.05 6.41
CA GLY A 54 -0.19 7.21 5.05
C GLY A 54 -0.99 6.34 4.08
N PHE A 55 -0.54 6.28 2.84
CA PHE A 55 -1.12 5.39 1.84
C PHE A 55 -0.11 4.95 0.78
N LEU A 56 -0.39 3.80 0.17
CA LEU A 56 0.30 3.30 -1.02
C LEU A 56 -0.60 3.54 -2.23
N LEU A 57 -0.01 4.00 -3.33
CA LEU A 57 -0.63 3.97 -4.65
C LEU A 57 0.03 2.89 -5.48
N ILE A 58 -0.76 1.90 -5.87
CA ILE A 58 -0.31 0.74 -6.63
C ILE A 58 -1.09 0.70 -7.94
N GLU A 59 -0.41 0.43 -9.05
CA GLU A 59 -1.02 0.22 -10.35
C GLU A 59 -0.76 -1.20 -10.86
N THR A 60 -1.69 -1.73 -11.64
CA THR A 60 -1.51 -3.02 -12.32
C THR A 60 -2.47 -3.14 -13.51
N GLU A 61 -2.08 -3.92 -14.53
CA GLU A 61 -2.96 -4.32 -15.63
C GLU A 61 -3.79 -5.57 -15.27
N ASP A 62 -3.43 -6.29 -14.22
CA ASP A 62 -4.13 -7.48 -13.73
C ASP A 62 -4.56 -7.31 -12.26
N PRO A 63 -5.85 -7.00 -11.98
CA PRO A 63 -6.31 -6.79 -10.61
C PRO A 63 -6.26 -8.07 -9.76
N GLN A 64 -6.25 -9.26 -10.38
CA GLN A 64 -6.15 -10.53 -9.66
C GLN A 64 -4.82 -10.63 -8.90
N SER A 65 -3.72 -10.20 -9.54
CA SER A 65 -2.40 -10.12 -8.91
C SER A 65 -2.41 -9.33 -7.60
N PHE A 66 -3.21 -8.26 -7.50
CA PHE A 66 -3.35 -7.52 -6.23
C PHE A 66 -4.08 -8.34 -5.18
N PHE A 67 -5.19 -8.99 -5.53
CA PHE A 67 -5.98 -9.78 -4.58
C PHE A 67 -5.26 -11.01 -4.05
N GLU A 68 -4.33 -11.58 -4.83
CA GLU A 68 -3.49 -12.70 -4.40
C GLU A 68 -2.38 -12.25 -3.44
N PHE A 69 -1.78 -11.10 -3.72
CA PHE A 69 -0.72 -10.52 -2.88
C PHE A 69 -1.24 -9.92 -1.57
N TRP A 70 -2.41 -9.27 -1.61
CA TRP A 70 -2.92 -8.45 -0.50
C TRP A 70 -3.11 -9.21 0.83
N PRO A 71 -3.59 -10.46 0.86
CA PRO A 71 -3.64 -11.25 2.09
C PRO A 71 -2.26 -11.48 2.72
N VAL A 72 -1.24 -11.78 1.90
CA VAL A 72 0.14 -12.00 2.36
C VAL A 72 0.73 -10.72 2.93
N PHE A 73 0.48 -9.60 2.25
CA PHE A 73 0.84 -8.27 2.72
C PHE A 73 0.27 -7.98 4.11
N ARG A 74 -1.04 -8.14 4.28
CA ARG A 74 -1.71 -7.85 5.55
C ARG A 74 -1.24 -8.76 6.66
N ASP A 75 -1.02 -10.05 6.40
CA ASP A 75 -0.53 -10.98 7.41
C ASP A 75 0.85 -10.56 7.94
N LYS A 76 1.79 -10.26 7.02
CA LYS A 76 3.16 -9.87 7.37
C LYS A 76 3.25 -8.49 8.05
N THR A 77 2.32 -7.58 7.76
CA THR A 77 2.33 -6.22 8.31
C THR A 77 1.43 -6.02 9.53
N ARG A 78 0.61 -7.01 9.89
CA ARG A 78 -0.37 -6.95 11.00
C ARG A 78 0.21 -6.56 12.36
N TRP A 79 1.48 -6.81 12.60
CA TRP A 79 2.11 -6.52 13.90
C TRP A 79 2.39 -5.03 14.11
N TYR A 80 2.41 -4.21 13.05
CA TYR A 80 2.63 -2.76 13.13
C TYR A 80 1.58 -1.91 12.40
N ILE A 81 0.78 -2.52 11.52
CA ILE A 81 -0.37 -1.88 10.87
C ILE A 81 -1.66 -2.32 11.57
N ASP A 82 -2.34 -1.35 12.19
CA ASP A 82 -3.60 -1.50 12.93
C ASP A 82 -4.79 -1.72 12.00
N ASN A 83 -4.88 -0.90 10.96
CA ASN A 83 -6.01 -0.94 10.04
C ASN A 83 -5.59 -0.52 8.63
N THR A 84 -6.33 -0.99 7.65
CA THR A 84 -6.16 -0.64 6.24
C THR A 84 -7.50 -0.33 5.59
N ARG A 85 -7.50 0.58 4.62
CA ARG A 85 -8.65 0.83 3.76
C ARG A 85 -8.18 0.92 2.31
N THR A 86 -8.75 0.09 1.45
CA THR A 86 -8.41 0.08 0.02
C THR A 86 -9.53 0.72 -0.78
N ILE A 87 -9.15 1.65 -1.66
CA ILE A 87 -10.00 2.19 -2.72
C ILE A 87 -9.47 1.67 -4.05
N VAL A 88 -10.35 1.12 -4.87
CA VAL A 88 -10.00 0.59 -6.19
C VAL A 88 -10.60 1.50 -7.26
N SER A 89 -9.84 1.80 -8.30
CA SER A 89 -10.26 2.65 -9.41
C SER A 89 -9.64 2.16 -10.72
N ILE A 90 -10.20 2.59 -11.84
CA ILE A 90 -9.63 2.34 -13.17
C ILE A 90 -9.03 3.66 -13.64
N LYS A 91 -7.74 3.64 -13.99
CA LYS A 91 -7.02 4.80 -14.50
C LYS A 91 -7.62 5.22 -15.84
N ARG A 92 -7.80 6.52 -16.01
CA ARG A 92 -8.16 7.15 -17.28
C ARG A 92 -7.06 8.11 -17.68
N GLU A 93 -6.96 8.38 -18.97
CA GLU A 93 -6.12 9.46 -19.46
C GLU A 93 -6.61 10.79 -18.88
N ALA A 94 -5.69 11.64 -18.44
CA ALA A 94 -6.04 12.91 -17.79
C ALA A 94 -6.87 13.85 -18.69
N ARG A 95 -6.86 13.61 -20.01
CA ARG A 95 -7.61 14.39 -21.01
C ARG A 95 -8.98 13.78 -21.35
N ASP A 96 -9.25 12.55 -20.92
CA ASP A 96 -10.53 11.85 -21.13
C ASP A 96 -11.52 12.22 -20.02
N TRP A 97 -11.82 13.52 -19.92
CA TRP A 97 -12.67 14.06 -18.86
C TRP A 97 -14.17 13.76 -19.00
N MET A 98 -14.58 13.02 -20.05
CA MET A 98 -15.91 12.44 -20.23
C MET A 98 -15.82 11.04 -20.83
#